data_AF-A0A821R2Z6-F1
#
_entry.id   AF-A0A821R2Z6-F1
#
_cell.length_a   1.000
_cell.length_b   1.000
_cell.length_c   1.000
_cell.angle_alpha   90.00
_cell.angle_beta   90.00
_cell.angle_gamma   90.00
#
_symmetry.space_group_name_H-M   'P 1'
#
loop_
_entity.id
_entity.type
_entity.pdbx_description
1 polymer ?
#
loop_
_entity_poly.entity_id
_entity_poly.type
_entity_poly.pdbx_seq_one_letter_code
_entity_poly.pdbx_strand_id
1 'polypeptide(L)'
;MDYISFFGMRTHDILMSHLVSEVIFVNSKLMIIDDRIAICGSANINDRSLLGQRDSELCVIINDLEEEEGRLNGQTVRVGKCCFSWRKKLFEMLLGIQFENPYNIDVTDPISDEFYFYFRHVARTNTLIYEEVFSTMPTDCEKNFDQVSEYMKKPKMKDTDPRGAQQKLKDIQGLVVEYPIHFLEEENYLPSLRTREAFLSMNFKFNYDHLKCDLESTWNQLGINLESTWNQRGINLELTWNQLGINLELTWTWNSKLIPS
;
A
#
# COMPACT_ATOMS: atom_id res chain seq x y z
N MET A 1 15.93 1.50 15.86
CA MET A 1 15.76 1.56 14.40
C MET A 1 14.28 1.44 14.15
N ASP A 2 13.71 2.46 13.51
CA ASP A 2 12.31 2.47 13.10
C ASP A 2 12.28 1.99 11.65
N TYR A 3 11.62 0.86 11.39
CA TYR A 3 11.60 0.21 10.07
C TYR A 3 10.33 0.52 9.28
N ILE A 4 9.35 1.13 9.93
CA ILE A 4 8.03 1.38 9.38
C ILE A 4 7.53 2.73 9.88
N SER A 5 6.76 3.42 9.05
CA SER A 5 6.16 4.69 9.40
C SER A 5 4.81 4.83 8.71
N PHE A 6 3.85 5.41 9.43
CA PHE A 6 2.47 5.55 8.98
C PHE A 6 2.15 7.04 8.82
N PHE A 7 1.57 7.38 7.69
CA PHE A 7 1.29 8.76 7.32
C PHE A 7 -0.13 8.91 6.78
N GLY A 8 -0.69 10.10 6.94
CA GLY A 8 -1.90 10.55 6.27
C GLY A 8 -1.59 11.69 5.30
N MET A 9 -2.64 12.21 4.70
CA MET A 9 -2.56 13.41 3.86
C MET A 9 -3.62 14.43 4.28
N ARG A 10 -3.23 15.70 4.34
CA ARG A 10 -4.12 16.81 4.73
C ARG A 10 -3.76 18.08 3.97
N THR A 11 -4.76 18.88 3.67
CA THR A 11 -4.58 20.20 3.04
C THR A 11 -5.43 21.25 3.74
N HIS A 12 -5.25 22.50 3.33
CA HIS A 12 -6.02 23.65 3.80
C HIS A 12 -6.17 24.67 2.68
N ASP A 13 -7.20 25.50 2.80
CA ASP A 13 -7.45 26.61 1.89
C ASP A 13 -8.34 27.67 2.58
N ILE A 14 -8.64 28.75 1.87
CA ILE A 14 -9.57 29.79 2.28
C ILE A 14 -10.88 29.60 1.52
N LEU A 15 -11.94 29.22 2.25
CA LEU A 15 -13.29 29.13 1.72
C LEU A 15 -14.14 30.27 2.30
N MET A 16 -14.69 31.13 1.43
CA MET A 16 -15.53 32.28 1.85
C MET A 16 -14.87 33.12 2.95
N SER A 17 -13.57 33.42 2.80
CA SER A 17 -12.75 34.17 3.78
C SER A 17 -12.50 33.45 5.12
N HIS A 18 -12.87 32.17 5.24
CA HIS A 18 -12.56 31.35 6.40
C HIS A 18 -11.47 30.33 6.08
N LEU A 19 -10.51 30.17 6.98
CA LEU A 19 -9.55 29.08 6.91
C LEU A 19 -10.26 27.75 7.15
N VAL A 20 -10.07 26.81 6.24
CA VAL A 20 -10.59 25.45 6.32
C VAL A 20 -9.46 24.45 6.08
N SER A 21 -9.57 23.25 6.67
CA SER A 21 -8.65 22.14 6.43
C SER A 21 -9.42 20.84 6.33
N GLU A 22 -9.00 19.97 5.42
CA GLU A 22 -9.59 18.65 5.23
C GLU A 22 -8.54 17.58 4.96
N VAL A 23 -8.89 16.34 5.32
CA VAL A 23 -8.10 15.17 4.96
C VAL A 23 -8.19 14.93 3.46
N ILE A 24 -7.07 14.55 2.85
CA ILE A 24 -7.07 14.02 1.49
C ILE A 24 -7.31 12.52 1.58
N PHE A 25 -8.41 12.08 1.01
CA PHE A 25 -8.81 10.68 1.07
C PHE A 25 -7.90 9.80 0.19
N VAL A 26 -7.05 9.00 0.83
CA VAL A 26 -6.16 8.05 0.14
C VAL A 26 -6.96 6.83 -0.29
N ASN A 27 -7.56 6.90 -1.48
CA ASN A 27 -8.28 5.78 -2.09
C ASN A 27 -7.36 4.85 -2.92
N SER A 28 -6.07 5.15 -2.99
CA SER A 28 -5.12 4.36 -3.78
C SER A 28 -4.96 2.95 -3.23
N LYS A 29 -4.79 1.97 -4.12
CA LYS A 29 -4.29 0.63 -3.80
C LYS A 29 -3.07 0.39 -4.67
N LEU A 30 -1.94 0.85 -4.17
CA LEU A 30 -0.65 0.86 -4.85
C LEU A 30 0.42 0.37 -3.88
N MET A 31 1.27 -0.54 -4.35
CA MET A 31 2.48 -0.97 -3.67
C MET A 31 3.65 -0.84 -4.65
N ILE A 32 4.73 -0.20 -4.22
CA ILE A 32 5.99 -0.11 -4.98
C ILE A 32 7.04 -0.84 -4.15
N ILE A 33 7.76 -1.78 -4.76
CA ILE A 33 8.80 -2.59 -4.13
C ILE A 33 10.12 -2.34 -4.84
N ASP A 34 11.13 -1.92 -4.07
CA ASP A 34 12.53 -1.74 -4.47
C ASP A 34 12.73 -0.90 -5.74
N ASP A 35 11.79 -0.01 -6.06
CA ASP A 35 11.74 0.74 -7.32
C ASP A 35 11.81 -0.14 -8.58
N ARG A 36 11.38 -1.42 -8.52
CA ARG A 36 11.41 -2.37 -9.66
C ARG A 36 10.07 -3.03 -9.96
N ILE A 37 9.23 -3.20 -8.93
CA ILE A 37 7.92 -3.84 -9.06
C ILE A 37 6.88 -2.88 -8.51
N ALA A 38 5.76 -2.74 -9.23
CA ALA A 38 4.58 -2.08 -8.70
C ALA A 38 3.35 -2.98 -8.82
N ILE A 39 2.50 -2.97 -7.81
CA ILE A 39 1.18 -3.61 -7.84
C ILE A 39 0.15 -2.50 -7.70
N CYS A 40 -0.76 -2.38 -8.66
CA CYS A 40 -1.83 -1.40 -8.60
C CYS A 40 -3.17 -2.02 -9.03
N GLY A 41 -4.26 -1.61 -8.39
CA GLY A 41 -5.56 -2.17 -8.70
C GLY A 41 -6.68 -1.63 -7.82
N SER A 42 -7.73 -2.43 -7.67
CA SER A 42 -8.89 -2.13 -6.82
C SER A 42 -8.81 -2.77 -5.43
N ALA A 43 -7.99 -3.81 -5.26
CA ALA A 43 -7.93 -4.58 -4.02
C ALA A 43 -7.32 -3.80 -2.84
N ASN A 44 -8.12 -3.58 -1.79
CA ASN A 44 -7.64 -3.02 -0.53
C ASN A 44 -6.80 -4.06 0.24
N ILE A 45 -5.96 -3.60 1.18
CA ILE A 45 -5.29 -4.51 2.13
C ILE A 45 -6.29 -4.90 3.23
N ASN A 46 -7.18 -5.84 2.92
CA ASN A 46 -8.12 -6.45 3.86
C ASN A 46 -8.66 -7.79 3.31
N ASP A 47 -9.24 -8.60 4.19
CA ASP A 47 -9.83 -9.90 3.82
C ASP A 47 -10.96 -9.79 2.78
N ARG A 48 -11.68 -8.67 2.74
CA ARG A 48 -12.78 -8.45 1.79
C ARG A 48 -12.28 -8.43 0.35
N SER A 49 -11.13 -7.82 0.11
CA SER A 49 -10.50 -7.75 -1.21
C SER A 49 -9.55 -8.93 -1.47
N LEU A 50 -8.84 -9.44 -0.46
CA LEU A 50 -7.71 -10.37 -0.67
C LEU A 50 -8.06 -11.87 -0.59
N LEU A 51 -9.18 -12.27 0.04
CA LEU A 51 -9.53 -13.70 0.15
C LEU A 51 -10.04 -14.32 -1.17
N GLY A 52 -10.38 -13.51 -2.17
CA GLY A 52 -10.88 -13.95 -3.48
C GLY A 52 -12.31 -14.51 -3.49
N GLN A 53 -12.86 -14.89 -2.34
CA GLN A 53 -14.23 -15.40 -2.19
C GLN A 53 -15.28 -14.33 -1.87
N ARG A 54 -14.84 -13.08 -1.69
CA ARG A 54 -15.69 -11.96 -1.28
C ARG A 54 -15.88 -10.99 -2.45
N ASP A 55 -15.27 -9.81 -2.41
CA ASP A 55 -15.41 -8.84 -3.50
C ASP A 55 -14.57 -9.29 -4.71
N SER A 56 -15.08 -9.02 -5.91
CA SER A 56 -14.31 -9.21 -7.15
C SER A 56 -13.36 -8.03 -7.35
N GLU A 57 -12.07 -8.32 -7.42
CA GLU A 57 -11.02 -7.30 -7.54
C GLU A 57 -10.16 -7.54 -8.77
N LEU A 58 -9.54 -6.48 -9.29
CA LEU A 58 -8.56 -6.56 -10.37
C LEU A 58 -7.28 -5.84 -9.96
N CYS A 59 -6.14 -6.51 -10.15
CA CYS A 59 -4.82 -5.95 -9.95
C CYS A 59 -3.92 -6.24 -11.14
N VAL A 60 -3.00 -5.31 -11.41
CA VAL A 60 -1.92 -5.46 -12.39
C VAL A 60 -0.59 -5.44 -11.63
N ILE A 61 0.28 -6.38 -11.98
CA ILE A 61 1.68 -6.38 -11.55
C ILE A 61 2.50 -5.78 -12.69
N ILE A 62 3.23 -4.73 -12.39
CA ILE A 62 4.12 -4.02 -13.29
C ILE A 62 5.53 -4.41 -12.89
N ASN A 63 6.22 -5.09 -13.80
CA ASN A 63 7.64 -5.41 -13.67
C ASN A 63 8.37 -4.68 -14.79
N ASP A 64 9.24 -3.74 -14.44
CA ASP A 64 9.93 -2.93 -15.43
C ASP A 64 10.95 -3.78 -16.22
N LEU A 65 10.86 -3.70 -17.55
CA LEU A 65 11.87 -4.27 -18.45
C LEU A 65 13.00 -3.27 -18.74
N GLU A 66 12.68 -1.97 -18.70
CA GLU A 66 13.66 -0.90 -18.83
C GLU A 66 14.17 -0.49 -17.45
N GLU A 67 15.48 -0.55 -17.29
CA GLU A 67 16.14 -0.15 -16.05
C GLU A 67 16.95 1.14 -16.25
N GLU A 68 17.09 1.92 -15.18
CA GLU A 68 18.00 3.06 -15.09
C GLU A 68 18.85 3.00 -13.82
N GLU A 69 19.82 3.91 -13.72
CA GLU A 69 20.66 4.04 -12.53
C GLU A 69 19.87 4.77 -11.43
N GLY A 70 19.72 4.10 -10.28
CA GLY A 70 19.10 4.65 -9.08
C GLY A 70 20.03 4.50 -7.87
N ARG A 71 19.53 4.85 -6.69
CA ARG A 71 20.31 4.78 -5.44
C ARG A 71 19.46 4.21 -4.31
N LEU A 72 20.06 3.31 -3.54
CA LEU A 72 19.49 2.75 -2.32
C LEU A 72 20.55 2.76 -1.22
N ASN A 73 20.32 3.58 -0.20
CA ASN A 73 21.21 3.79 0.94
C ASN A 73 22.66 4.12 0.52
N GLY A 74 22.81 5.11 -0.37
CA GLY A 74 24.08 5.54 -0.92
C GLY A 74 24.65 4.65 -2.03
N GLN A 75 24.12 3.44 -2.21
CA GLN A 75 24.64 2.48 -3.20
C GLN A 75 23.94 2.66 -4.55
N THR A 76 24.74 2.75 -5.61
CA THR A 76 24.24 2.73 -6.99
C THR A 76 23.64 1.37 -7.32
N VAL A 77 22.37 1.35 -7.72
CA VAL A 77 21.61 0.15 -8.06
C VAL A 77 20.87 0.30 -9.39
N ARG A 78 20.44 -0.81 -9.98
CA ARG A 78 19.55 -0.81 -11.14
C ARG A 78 18.11 -0.83 -10.68
N VAL A 79 17.36 0.21 -11.06
CA VAL A 79 15.94 0.38 -10.72
C VAL A 79 15.09 0.35 -11.99
N GLY A 80 13.83 -0.05 -11.84
CA GLY A 80 12.84 0.01 -12.91
C GLY A 80 12.45 1.44 -13.22
N LYS A 81 12.50 1.83 -14.50
CA LYS A 81 12.26 3.21 -14.93
C LYS A 81 10.87 3.73 -14.57
N CYS A 82 9.84 2.90 -14.71
CA CYS A 82 8.46 3.29 -14.39
C CYS A 82 8.27 3.39 -12.87
N CYS A 83 8.63 2.34 -12.13
CA CYS A 83 8.45 2.24 -10.69
C CYS A 83 9.21 3.34 -9.95
N PHE A 84 10.48 3.55 -10.30
CA PHE A 84 11.31 4.63 -9.77
C PHE A 84 10.71 6.01 -10.07
N SER A 85 10.26 6.25 -11.30
CA SER A 85 9.62 7.52 -11.68
C SER A 85 8.35 7.78 -10.88
N TRP A 86 7.51 6.76 -10.66
CA TRP A 86 6.27 6.87 -9.90
C TRP A 86 6.53 7.20 -8.45
N ARG A 87 7.45 6.46 -7.79
CA ARG A 87 7.81 6.72 -6.41
C ARG A 87 8.37 8.13 -6.23
N LYS A 88 9.27 8.58 -7.10
CA LYS A 88 9.79 9.97 -7.07
C LYS A 88 8.68 11.00 -7.13
N LYS A 89 7.79 10.89 -8.13
CA LYS A 89 6.66 11.82 -8.29
C LYS A 89 5.73 11.84 -7.07
N LEU A 90 5.49 10.67 -6.45
CA LEU A 90 4.69 10.58 -5.23
C LEU A 90 5.37 11.29 -4.05
N PHE A 91 6.68 11.09 -3.86
CA PHE A 91 7.43 11.78 -2.80
C PHE A 91 7.52 13.28 -3.04
N GLU A 92 7.76 13.70 -4.29
CA GLU A 92 7.76 15.12 -4.68
C GLU A 92 6.41 15.78 -4.37
N MET A 93 5.30 15.13 -4.73
CA MET A 93 3.95 15.61 -4.42
C MET A 93 3.69 15.66 -2.91
N LEU A 94 4.06 14.61 -2.17
CA LEU A 94 3.85 14.54 -0.72
C LEU A 94 4.65 15.60 0.04
N LEU A 95 5.84 15.95 -0.44
CA LEU A 95 6.71 16.98 0.10
C LEU A 95 6.45 18.37 -0.51
N GLY A 96 5.56 18.49 -1.50
CA GLY A 96 5.25 19.77 -2.15
C GLY A 96 6.38 20.35 -3.00
N ILE A 97 7.28 19.51 -3.51
CA ILE A 97 8.49 19.91 -4.26
C ILE A 97 8.45 19.52 -5.75
N GLN A 98 7.28 19.17 -6.27
CA GLN A 98 7.12 18.71 -7.66
C GLN A 98 7.44 19.76 -8.74
N PHE A 99 7.43 21.05 -8.38
CA PHE A 99 7.75 22.16 -9.30
C PHE A 99 9.04 22.88 -8.91
N GLU A 100 9.29 23.04 -7.61
CA GLU A 100 10.49 23.66 -7.06
C GLU A 100 10.95 22.88 -5.83
N ASN A 101 12.27 22.66 -5.70
CA ASN A 101 12.86 22.00 -4.54
C ASN A 101 13.78 22.97 -3.77
N PRO A 102 13.22 23.97 -3.05
CA PRO A 102 14.00 24.97 -2.35
C PRO A 102 14.80 24.39 -1.17
N TYR A 103 14.41 23.21 -0.69
CA TYR A 103 15.06 22.50 0.41
C TYR A 103 16.23 21.63 -0.05
N ASN A 104 16.44 21.50 -1.36
CA ASN A 104 17.49 20.66 -1.95
C ASN A 104 17.46 19.21 -1.41
N ILE A 105 16.27 18.68 -1.14
CA ILE A 105 16.13 17.31 -0.62
C ILE A 105 16.24 16.31 -1.76
N ASP A 106 17.05 15.26 -1.57
CA ASP A 106 17.17 14.15 -2.51
C ASP A 106 16.07 13.11 -2.27
N VAL A 107 15.10 13.03 -3.19
CA VAL A 107 14.06 12.01 -3.18
C VAL A 107 14.44 10.76 -3.97
N THR A 108 15.63 10.71 -4.57
CA THR A 108 16.07 9.59 -5.42
C THR A 108 16.53 8.38 -4.61
N ASP A 109 16.97 8.58 -3.37
CA ASP A 109 17.35 7.52 -2.43
C ASP A 109 16.30 7.38 -1.30
N PRO A 110 15.26 6.54 -1.49
CA PRO A 110 14.12 6.46 -0.59
C PRO A 110 14.42 5.83 0.78
N ILE A 111 15.60 5.20 0.94
CA ILE A 111 15.97 4.49 2.17
C ILE A 111 17.21 5.08 2.84
N SER A 112 17.70 6.23 2.37
CA SER A 112 18.74 6.97 3.07
C SER A 112 18.21 7.53 4.40
N ASP A 113 19.06 7.52 5.42
CA ASP A 113 18.73 8.10 6.73
C ASP A 113 18.33 9.58 6.60
N GLU A 114 19.02 10.33 5.74
CA GLU A 114 18.74 11.74 5.46
C GLU A 114 17.29 11.93 4.97
N PHE A 115 16.90 11.22 3.91
CA PHE A 115 15.54 11.30 3.39
C PHE A 115 14.51 10.82 4.42
N TYR A 116 14.77 9.69 5.09
CA TYR A 116 13.86 9.11 6.08
C TYR A 116 13.56 10.07 7.24
N PHE A 117 14.60 10.66 7.84
CA PHE A 117 14.43 11.62 8.94
C PHE A 117 13.78 12.92 8.48
N TYR A 118 14.13 13.42 7.30
CA TYR A 118 13.52 14.62 6.74
C TYR A 118 12.02 14.44 6.47
N PHE A 119 11.63 13.34 5.82
CA PHE A 119 10.24 13.05 5.50
C PHE A 119 9.38 12.96 6.78
N ARG A 120 9.88 12.30 7.82
CA ARG A 120 9.22 12.24 9.13
C ARG A 120 9.15 13.59 9.83
N HIS A 121 10.22 14.39 9.75
CA HIS A 121 10.24 15.73 10.30
C HIS A 121 9.14 16.61 9.67
N VAL A 122 9.02 16.60 8.34
CA VAL A 122 7.97 17.34 7.62
C VAL A 122 6.59 16.88 8.06
N ALA A 123 6.35 15.55 8.10
CA ALA A 123 5.06 15.00 8.53
C ALA A 123 4.69 15.44 9.95
N ARG A 124 5.64 15.40 10.89
CA ARG A 124 5.44 15.80 12.29
C ARG A 124 5.15 17.30 12.39
N THR A 125 5.97 18.13 11.76
CA THR A 125 5.80 19.59 11.75
C THR A 125 4.44 19.98 11.19
N ASN A 126 4.03 19.40 10.06
CA ASN A 126 2.71 19.62 9.48
C ASN A 126 1.58 19.24 10.43
N THR A 127 1.70 18.08 11.08
CA THR A 127 0.69 17.58 12.05
C THR A 127 0.50 18.57 13.19
N LEU A 128 1.59 19.02 13.81
CA LEU A 128 1.56 19.98 14.92
C LEU A 128 0.93 21.31 14.51
N ILE A 129 1.26 21.82 13.31
CA ILE A 129 0.66 23.06 12.79
C ILE A 129 -0.84 22.87 12.56
N TYR A 130 -1.28 21.76 11.96
CA TYR A 130 -2.70 21.51 11.73
C TYR A 130 -3.49 21.37 13.05
N GLU A 131 -2.94 20.67 14.04
CA GLU A 131 -3.54 20.53 15.37
C GLU A 131 -3.65 21.88 16.09
N GLU A 132 -2.62 22.71 16.03
CA GLU A 132 -2.62 24.04 16.66
C GLU A 132 -3.62 24.99 15.96
N VAL A 133 -3.63 25.00 14.62
CA VAL A 133 -4.44 25.95 13.85
C VAL A 133 -5.92 25.59 13.84
N PHE A 134 -6.23 24.31 13.59
CA PHE A 134 -7.59 23.85 13.30
C PHE A 134 -8.17 22.93 14.38
N SER A 135 -7.35 22.47 15.33
CA SER A 135 -7.71 21.40 16.27
C SER A 135 -8.26 20.19 15.52
N THR A 136 -7.46 19.66 14.59
CA THR A 136 -7.86 18.60 13.67
C THR A 136 -8.07 17.27 14.36
N MET A 137 -8.97 16.47 13.80
CA MET A 137 -9.16 15.06 14.12
C MET A 137 -8.77 14.19 12.91
N PRO A 138 -8.30 12.95 13.11
CA PRO A 138 -7.88 12.35 14.37
C PRO A 138 -6.55 12.94 14.93
N THR A 139 -6.24 12.70 16.21
CA THR A 139 -5.02 13.19 16.91
C THR A 139 -4.58 12.22 18.02
N ASP A 140 -3.28 12.11 18.29
CA ASP A 140 -2.74 11.29 19.39
C ASP A 140 -2.91 11.92 20.78
N CYS A 141 -3.39 13.18 20.85
CA CYS A 141 -3.64 13.85 22.13
C CYS A 141 -4.91 13.36 22.83
N GLU A 142 -5.87 12.79 22.08
CA GLU A 142 -7.20 12.45 22.60
C GLU A 142 -7.44 10.93 22.51
N LYS A 143 -7.47 10.27 23.67
CA LYS A 143 -7.44 8.81 23.83
C LYS A 143 -8.79 8.17 24.10
N ASN A 144 -9.82 8.96 24.38
CA ASN A 144 -11.18 8.49 24.63
C ASN A 144 -12.25 9.50 24.17
N PHE A 145 -13.52 9.08 24.13
CA PHE A 145 -14.60 9.93 23.61
C PHE A 145 -14.88 11.18 24.45
N ASP A 146 -14.65 11.10 25.77
CA ASP A 146 -14.82 12.25 26.67
C ASP A 146 -13.78 13.34 26.36
N GLN A 147 -12.52 12.94 26.20
CA GLN A 147 -11.41 13.79 25.76
C GLN A 147 -11.70 14.44 24.40
N VAL A 148 -12.17 13.67 23.41
CA VAL A 148 -12.58 14.21 22.10
C VAL A 148 -13.70 15.24 22.22
N SER A 149 -14.70 14.98 23.06
CA SER A 149 -15.83 15.90 23.30
C SER A 149 -15.37 17.23 23.90
N GLU A 150 -14.39 17.20 24.80
CA GLU A 150 -13.77 18.40 25.36
C GLU A 150 -12.89 19.12 24.34
N TYR A 151 -12.07 18.37 23.58
CA TYR A 151 -11.19 18.91 22.55
C TYR A 151 -11.97 19.68 21.47
N MET A 152 -13.08 19.14 21.00
CA MET A 152 -13.93 19.76 19.97
C MET A 152 -14.58 21.07 20.43
N LYS A 153 -14.66 21.32 21.75
CA LYS A 153 -15.18 22.58 22.32
C LYS A 153 -14.10 23.64 22.47
N LYS A 154 -12.81 23.28 22.39
CA LYS A 154 -11.70 24.24 22.52
C LYS A 154 -11.78 25.27 21.38
N PRO A 155 -11.57 26.57 21.68
CA PRO A 155 -11.53 27.58 20.64
C PRO A 155 -10.34 27.34 19.71
N LYS A 156 -10.58 27.36 18.41
CA LYS A 156 -9.56 27.08 17.38
C LYS A 156 -8.79 28.35 17.05
N MET A 157 -7.47 28.24 16.85
CA MET A 157 -6.64 29.40 16.53
C MET A 157 -7.11 30.09 15.24
N LYS A 158 -7.57 29.34 14.23
CA LYS A 158 -8.12 29.91 13.00
C LYS A 158 -9.26 30.91 13.24
N ASP A 159 -9.97 30.79 14.36
CA ASP A 159 -11.13 31.62 14.72
C ASP A 159 -10.73 32.72 15.71
N THR A 160 -9.81 32.45 16.64
CA THR A 160 -9.37 33.42 17.66
C THR A 160 -8.25 34.35 17.20
N ASP A 161 -7.33 33.86 16.37
CA ASP A 161 -6.23 34.62 15.75
C ASP A 161 -6.01 34.19 14.28
N PRO A 162 -6.86 34.67 13.35
CA PRO A 162 -6.75 34.32 11.94
C PRO A 162 -5.43 34.76 11.29
N ARG A 163 -4.81 35.85 11.77
CA ARG A 163 -3.55 36.36 11.21
C ARG A 163 -2.37 35.48 11.64
N GLY A 164 -2.29 35.12 12.91
CA GLY A 164 -1.30 34.16 13.39
C GLY A 164 -1.47 32.78 12.75
N ALA A 165 -2.72 32.33 12.57
CA ALA A 165 -3.03 31.09 11.88
C ALA A 165 -2.49 31.10 10.43
N GLN A 166 -2.76 32.15 9.66
CA GLN A 166 -2.21 32.29 8.29
C GLN A 166 -0.68 32.32 8.26
N GLN A 167 -0.04 32.91 9.28
CA GLN A 167 1.42 32.95 9.34
C GLN A 167 2.01 31.56 9.59
N LYS A 168 1.44 30.77 10.51
CA LYS A 168 1.88 29.39 10.78
C LYS A 168 1.65 28.46 9.59
N LEU A 169 0.55 28.64 8.86
CA LEU A 169 0.24 27.80 7.71
C LEU A 169 1.25 27.94 6.56
N LYS A 170 2.04 29.02 6.52
CA LYS A 170 3.14 29.17 5.57
C LYS A 170 4.30 28.21 5.83
N ASP A 171 4.41 27.69 7.05
CA ASP A 171 5.45 26.73 7.43
C ASP A 171 5.05 25.28 7.06
N ILE A 172 3.81 25.06 6.58
CA ILE A 172 3.40 23.76 6.04
C ILE A 172 4.16 23.47 4.75
N GLN A 173 4.72 22.27 4.67
CA GLN A 173 5.38 21.76 3.47
C GLN A 173 4.65 20.53 2.93
N GLY A 174 4.14 20.62 1.71
CA GLY A 174 3.50 19.49 1.05
C GLY A 174 2.19 19.06 1.72
N LEU A 175 1.90 17.76 1.65
CA LEU A 175 0.61 17.17 2.03
C LEU A 175 0.71 16.17 3.17
N VAL A 176 1.91 15.68 3.47
CA VAL A 176 2.13 14.57 4.40
C VAL A 176 1.91 15.01 5.86
N VAL A 177 1.22 14.18 6.64
CA VAL A 177 1.06 14.31 8.10
C VAL A 177 1.32 12.95 8.76
N GLU A 178 1.68 12.94 10.05
CA GLU A 178 1.78 11.69 10.82
C GLU A 178 0.40 11.05 10.94
N TYR A 179 0.35 9.72 10.85
CA TYR A 179 -0.88 8.99 11.15
C TYR A 179 -0.99 8.80 12.67
N PRO A 180 -2.08 9.24 13.32
CA PRO A 180 -2.21 9.15 14.77
C PRO A 180 -2.56 7.70 15.18
N ILE A 181 -1.58 7.00 15.74
CA ILE A 181 -1.69 5.58 16.13
C ILE A 181 -2.25 5.38 17.56
N HIS A 182 -2.26 6.44 18.36
CA HIS A 182 -2.74 6.46 19.75
C HIS A 182 -4.12 7.12 19.90
N PHE A 183 -4.68 7.65 18.81
CA PHE A 183 -6.04 8.19 18.80
C PHE A 183 -7.05 7.15 19.30
N LEU A 184 -7.88 7.54 20.27
CA LEU A 184 -8.90 6.70 20.91
C LEU A 184 -8.39 5.36 21.50
N GLU A 185 -7.09 5.22 21.80
CA GLU A 185 -6.51 3.93 22.23
C GLU A 185 -7.12 3.32 23.51
N GLU A 186 -7.82 4.12 24.32
CA GLU A 186 -8.51 3.66 25.53
C GLU A 186 -9.95 3.16 25.27
N GLU A 187 -10.46 3.33 24.05
CA GLU A 187 -11.82 2.92 23.66
C GLU A 187 -11.88 1.51 23.08
N ASN A 188 -13.02 0.84 23.29
CA ASN A 188 -13.32 -0.40 22.60
C ASN A 188 -14.11 -0.13 21.33
N TYR A 189 -13.44 -0.28 20.19
CA TYR A 189 -14.01 -0.06 18.86
C TYR A 189 -14.96 -1.15 18.38
N LEU A 190 -15.07 -2.26 19.12
CA LEU A 190 -16.04 -3.29 18.78
C LEU A 190 -17.44 -2.77 19.07
N PRO A 191 -18.39 -2.91 18.11
CA PRO A 191 -19.77 -2.57 18.38
C PRO A 191 -20.25 -3.34 19.61
N SER A 192 -20.99 -2.65 20.50
CA SER A 192 -21.47 -3.29 21.72
C SER A 192 -22.25 -4.55 21.37
N LEU A 193 -22.10 -5.62 22.16
CA LEU A 193 -22.65 -6.96 21.87
C LEU A 193 -24.18 -7.01 21.65
N ARG A 194 -24.89 -5.91 21.94
CA ARG A 194 -26.33 -5.78 21.78
C ARG A 194 -26.75 -5.00 20.53
N THR A 195 -25.81 -4.47 19.75
CA THR A 195 -26.12 -3.73 18.53
C THR A 195 -26.14 -4.64 17.31
N ARG A 196 -26.85 -4.24 16.25
CA ARG A 196 -26.98 -5.02 15.01
C ARG A 196 -25.61 -5.30 14.39
N GLU A 197 -24.67 -4.37 14.52
CA GLU A 197 -23.30 -4.47 14.03
C GLU A 197 -22.51 -5.58 14.74
N ALA A 198 -22.74 -5.82 16.04
CA ALA A 198 -22.14 -6.94 16.75
C ALA A 198 -22.70 -8.30 16.31
N PHE A 199 -24.01 -8.37 16.02
CA PHE A 199 -24.61 -9.57 15.45
C PHE A 199 -24.11 -9.87 14.03
N LEU A 200 -23.81 -8.83 13.24
CA LEU A 200 -23.17 -8.99 11.93
C LEU A 200 -21.76 -9.60 12.11
N SER A 201 -20.93 -9.06 13.01
CA SER A 201 -19.56 -9.58 13.21
C SER A 201 -19.53 -11.00 13.80
N MET A 202 -20.43 -11.33 14.74
CA MET A 202 -20.52 -12.65 15.35
C MET A 202 -21.02 -13.73 14.39
N ASN A 203 -22.02 -13.44 13.55
CA ASN A 203 -22.49 -14.38 12.53
C ASN A 203 -21.42 -14.62 11.45
N PHE A 204 -20.61 -13.61 11.11
CA PHE A 204 -19.45 -13.80 10.26
C PHE A 204 -18.41 -14.72 10.91
N LYS A 205 -18.12 -14.55 12.21
CA LYS A 205 -17.12 -15.37 12.91
C LYS A 205 -17.55 -16.84 13.07
N PHE A 206 -18.82 -17.10 13.42
CA PHE A 206 -19.38 -18.45 13.49
C PHE A 206 -19.44 -19.14 12.12
N ASN A 207 -19.85 -18.43 11.06
CA ASN A 207 -19.79 -19.00 9.71
C ASN A 207 -18.36 -19.19 9.22
N TYR A 208 -17.42 -18.31 9.61
CA TYR A 208 -16.01 -18.40 9.20
C TYR A 208 -15.33 -19.65 9.75
N ASP A 209 -15.57 -20.01 11.02
CA ASP A 209 -14.97 -21.22 11.61
C ASP A 209 -15.52 -22.51 10.95
N HIS A 210 -16.81 -22.52 10.61
CA HIS A 210 -17.43 -23.65 9.89
C HIS A 210 -16.97 -23.73 8.42
N LEU A 211 -16.96 -22.61 7.70
CA LEU A 211 -16.51 -22.52 6.32
C LEU A 211 -15.00 -22.78 6.19
N LYS A 212 -14.18 -22.43 7.19
CA LYS A 212 -12.74 -22.72 7.19
C LYS A 212 -12.48 -24.22 7.21
N CYS A 213 -13.21 -24.98 8.04
CA CYS A 213 -13.14 -26.45 8.04
C CYS A 213 -13.53 -27.05 6.68
N ASP A 214 -14.63 -26.58 6.08
CA ASP A 214 -15.10 -27.09 4.79
C ASP A 214 -14.18 -26.68 3.62
N LEU A 215 -13.60 -25.48 3.67
CA LEU A 215 -12.65 -24.99 2.68
C LEU A 215 -11.30 -25.69 2.75
N GLU A 216 -10.80 -25.99 3.96
CA GLU A 216 -9.55 -26.74 4.14
C GLU A 216 -9.70 -28.17 3.61
N SER A 217 -10.86 -28.80 3.85
CA SER A 217 -11.22 -30.10 3.24
C SER A 217 -11.29 -30.03 1.72
N THR A 218 -11.96 -29.02 1.17
CA THR A 218 -12.15 -28.86 -0.28
C THR A 218 -10.85 -28.51 -1.00
N TRP A 219 -10.00 -27.66 -0.41
CA TRP A 219 -8.69 -27.29 -0.94
C TRP A 219 -7.74 -28.48 -0.98
N ASN A 220 -7.72 -29.30 0.07
CA ASN A 220 -6.93 -30.53 0.08
C ASN A 220 -7.38 -31.50 -1.03
N GLN A 221 -8.69 -31.65 -1.21
CA GLN A 221 -9.23 -32.53 -2.26
C GLN A 221 -8.94 -32.01 -3.69
N LEU A 222 -9.05 -30.69 -3.90
CA LEU A 222 -8.71 -30.06 -5.18
C LEU A 222 -7.20 -30.13 -5.46
N GLY A 223 -6.35 -29.95 -4.43
CA GLY A 223 -4.90 -30.11 -4.52
C GLY A 223 -4.51 -31.53 -4.98
N ILE A 224 -5.09 -32.56 -4.35
CA ILE A 224 -4.87 -33.97 -4.73
C ILE A 224 -5.32 -34.22 -6.19
N ASN A 225 -6.48 -33.69 -6.60
CA ASN A 225 -6.98 -33.86 -7.96
C ASN A 225 -6.14 -33.13 -9.02
N LEU A 226 -5.64 -31.92 -8.70
CA LEU A 226 -4.73 -31.17 -9.56
C LEU A 226 -3.39 -31.89 -9.71
N GLU A 227 -2.80 -32.36 -8.62
CA GLU A 227 -1.56 -33.13 -8.61
C GLU A 227 -1.69 -34.42 -9.44
N SER A 228 -2.80 -35.15 -9.27
CA SER A 228 -3.12 -36.34 -10.08
C SER A 228 -3.22 -36.03 -11.57
N THR A 229 -3.92 -34.95 -11.93
CA THR A 229 -4.11 -34.54 -13.33
C THR A 229 -2.78 -34.10 -13.97
N TRP A 230 -1.94 -33.39 -13.21
CA TRP A 230 -0.65 -32.92 -13.70
C TRP A 230 0.35 -34.06 -13.89
N ASN A 231 0.39 -35.01 -12.95
CA ASN A 231 1.20 -36.23 -13.07
C ASN A 231 0.77 -37.07 -14.28
N GLN A 232 -0.53 -37.25 -14.50
CA GLN A 232 -1.04 -38.01 -15.64
C GLN A 232 -0.71 -37.34 -16.99
N ARG A 233 -0.80 -36.00 -17.06
CA ARG A 233 -0.38 -35.24 -18.25
C ARG A 233 1.13 -35.27 -18.47
N GLY A 234 1.93 -35.22 -17.40
CA GLY A 234 3.38 -35.36 -17.44
C GLY A 234 3.81 -36.71 -18.03
N ILE A 235 3.22 -37.81 -17.55
CA ILE A 235 3.47 -39.16 -18.06
C ILE A 235 3.10 -39.27 -19.55
N ASN A 236 1.95 -38.73 -19.97
CA ASN A 236 1.53 -38.75 -21.37
C ASN A 236 2.46 -37.92 -22.28
N LEU A 237 2.96 -36.79 -21.80
CA LEU A 237 3.96 -35.99 -22.53
C LEU A 237 5.27 -36.75 -22.67
N GLU A 238 5.75 -37.40 -21.61
CA GLU A 238 6.97 -38.21 -21.64
C GLU A 238 6.87 -39.39 -22.62
N LEU A 239 5.74 -40.10 -22.63
CA LEU A 239 5.47 -41.17 -23.60
C LEU A 239 5.47 -40.66 -25.05
N THR A 240 4.85 -39.50 -25.28
CA THR A 240 4.79 -38.89 -26.62
C THR A 240 6.18 -38.44 -27.09
N TRP A 241 6.96 -37.83 -26.20
CA TRP A 241 8.34 -37.41 -26.48
C TRP A 241 9.25 -38.60 -26.75
N ASN A 242 9.14 -39.69 -26.00
CA ASN A 242 9.91 -40.91 -26.24
C ASN A 242 9.57 -41.54 -27.59
N GLN A 243 8.28 -41.59 -27.96
CA GLN A 243 7.86 -42.13 -29.26
C GLN A 243 8.36 -41.27 -30.43
N LEU A 244 8.32 -39.94 -30.29
CA LEU A 244 8.87 -39.01 -31.29
C LEU A 244 10.39 -39.13 -31.39
N GLY A 245 11.08 -39.30 -30.26
CA GLY A 245 12.52 -39.55 -30.19
C GLY A 245 12.94 -40.82 -30.94
N ILE A 246 12.25 -41.94 -30.69
CA ILE A 246 12.48 -43.21 -31.40
C ILE A 246 12.23 -43.06 -32.91
N ASN A 247 11.14 -42.39 -33.29
CA ASN A 247 10.82 -42.17 -34.70
C ASN A 247 11.86 -41.28 -35.40
N LEU A 248 12.36 -40.23 -34.73
CA LEU A 248 13.45 -39.40 -35.23
C LEU A 248 14.74 -40.22 -35.38
N GLU A 249 15.12 -41.02 -34.40
CA GLU A 249 16.33 -41.85 -34.45
C GLU A 249 16.27 -42.90 -35.59
N LEU A 250 15.10 -43.50 -35.82
CA LEU A 250 14.85 -44.39 -36.96
C LEU A 250 14.95 -43.65 -38.30
N THR A 251 14.45 -42.41 -38.39
CA THR A 251 14.50 -41.61 -39.62
C THR A 251 15.93 -41.16 -39.92
N TRP A 252 16.71 -40.81 -38.90
CA TRP A 252 18.13 -40.45 -39.01
C TRP A 252 19.01 -41.64 -39.40
N THR A 253 18.78 -42.82 -38.82
CA THR A 253 19.49 -44.06 -39.21
C THR A 253 19.09 -44.60 -40.58
N TRP A 254 17.90 -44.26 -41.08
CA TRP A 254 17.47 -44.61 -42.44
C TRP A 254 18.10 -43.67 -43.48
N ASN A 255 18.15 -42.37 -43.20
CA ASN A 255 18.76 -41.38 -44.10
C ASN A 255 20.29 -41.45 -44.15
N SER A 256 20.97 -41.84 -43.06
CA SER A 256 22.43 -42.06 -43.06
C SER A 256 22.88 -43.29 -43.85
N LYS A 257 21.94 -44.15 -44.27
CA LYS A 257 22.18 -45.28 -45.20
C LYS A 257 21.92 -44.92 -46.67
N LEU A 258 21.37 -43.73 -46.96
CA LEU A 258 20.97 -43.29 -48.31
C LEU A 258 21.89 -42.22 -48.92
N ILE A 259 22.99 -41.86 -48.25
CA ILE A 259 24.03 -40.97 -48.79
C ILE A 259 25.28 -41.82 -49.06
N PRO A 260 25.52 -42.28 -50.31
CA PRO A 260 26.83 -42.77 -50.71
C PRO A 260 27.80 -41.60 -50.86
N SER A 261 29.08 -41.86 -50.57
CA SER A 261 30.23 -41.03 -50.97
C SER A 261 30.24 -40.68 -52.44
#